data_AF-A0A392REU8-F1
#
_entry.id   AF-A0A392REU8-F1
#
_cell.length_a   1.000
_cell.length_b   1.000
_cell.length_c   1.000
_cell.angle_alpha   90.00
_cell.angle_beta   90.00
_cell.angle_gamma   90.00
#
_symmetry.space_group_name_H-M   'P 1'
#
loop_
_entity.id
_entity.type
_entity.pdbx_description
1 polymer ?
#
loop_
_entity_poly.entity_id
_entity_poly.type
_entity_poly.pdbx_seq_one_letter_code
_entity_poly.pdbx_strand_id
1 'polypeptide(L)' 'MVKDLPELEDTAEKCSDCLVGKQHRDAIPKKAMWRATIKLELVYSDICGPINPKSKA' A
#
# COMPACT_ATOMS: atom_id res chain seq x y z
N MET A 1 26.74 19.69 20.60
CA MET A 1 25.43 19.92 21.25
C MET A 1 24.89 21.23 20.73
N VAL A 2 23.66 21.26 20.24
CA VAL A 2 23.01 22.49 19.73
C VAL A 2 22.56 23.30 20.94
N LYS A 3 22.95 24.57 21.01
CA LYS A 3 22.42 25.56 21.95
C LYS A 3 21.41 26.39 21.16
N ASP A 4 20.30 26.78 21.79
CA ASP A 4 19.30 27.71 21.24
C ASP A 4 18.22 27.14 20.30
N LEU A 5 17.97 25.82 20.30
CA LEU A 5 16.77 25.31 19.65
C LEU A 5 15.55 25.55 20.56
N PRO A 6 14.47 26.18 20.07
CA PRO A 6 13.26 26.35 20.87
C PRO A 6 12.67 24.99 21.23
N GLU A 7 12.16 24.89 22.46
CA GLU A 7 11.44 23.71 22.92
C GLU A 7 10.14 23.63 22.11
N LEU A 8 10.00 22.58 21.33
CA LEU A 8 8.78 22.30 20.59
C LEU A 8 7.76 21.73 21.57
N GLU A 9 6.70 22.48 21.83
CA GLU A 9 5.56 21.96 22.59
C GLU A 9 4.86 20.88 21.75
N ASP A 10 4.67 19.69 22.33
CA ASP A 10 3.86 18.65 21.72
C ASP A 10 2.40 19.11 21.69
N THR A 11 1.96 19.60 20.53
CA THR A 11 0.56 19.98 20.31
C THR A 11 -0.29 18.71 20.22
N ALA A 12 -1.37 18.63 21.02
CA ALA A 12 -2.33 17.52 20.94
C ALA A 12 -3.04 17.46 19.57
N GLU A 13 -3.09 18.58 18.86
CA GLU A 13 -3.63 18.67 17.51
C GLU A 13 -2.70 18.00 16.49
N LYS A 14 -3.23 16.98 15.83
CA LYS A 14 -2.52 16.29 14.75
C LYS A 14 -2.85 16.97 13.42
N CYS A 15 -1.83 17.38 12.67
CA CYS A 15 -2.01 17.89 11.31
C CYS A 15 -2.58 16.79 10.40
N SER A 16 -3.74 17.04 9.79
CA SER A 16 -4.42 16.12 8.86
C SER A 16 -3.52 15.72 7.69
N ASP A 17 -2.81 16.68 7.12
CA ASP A 17 -1.99 16.46 5.91
C ASP A 17 -0.78 15.59 6.24
N CYS A 18 -0.17 15.82 7.41
CA CYS A 18 0.88 14.96 7.93
C CYS A 18 0.39 13.55 8.21
N LEU A 19 -0.82 13.40 8.79
CA LEU A 19 -1.40 12.09 9.05
C LEU A 19 -1.64 11.30 7.78
N VAL A 20 -2.16 11.94 6.72
CA VAL A 20 -2.39 11.28 5.42
C VAL A 20 -1.07 10.97 4.71
N GLY A 21 -0.14 11.95 4.65
CA GLY A 21 1.11 11.79 3.92
C GLY A 21 2.15 10.90 4.60
N LYS A 22 2.09 10.79 5.93
CA LYS A 22 2.99 9.95 6.74
C LYS A 22 2.26 8.77 7.38
N GLN A 23 1.05 8.45 6.93
CA GLN A 23 0.31 7.31 7.47
C GLN A 23 1.14 6.05 7.31
N HIS A 24 1.49 5.41 8.41
CA HIS A 24 2.08 4.08 8.34
C HIS A 24 1.01 3.13 7.79
N ARG A 25 1.36 2.37 6.75
CA ARG A 25 0.44 1.38 6.20
C ARG A 25 0.15 0.32 7.27
N ASP A 26 -1.12 0.00 7.47
CA ASP A 26 -1.47 -1.16 8.30
C ASP A 26 -0.77 -2.41 7.76
N ALA A 27 -0.44 -3.33 8.68
CA ALA A 27 0.22 -4.56 8.30
C ALA A 27 -0.62 -5.32 7.27
N ILE A 28 -0.04 -5.60 6.10
CA ILE A 28 -0.72 -6.38 5.07
C ILE A 28 -0.90 -7.81 5.60
N PRO A 29 -2.12 -8.36 5.60
CA PRO A 29 -2.35 -9.74 5.99
C PRO A 29 -1.47 -10.69 5.19
N LYS A 30 -0.71 -11.55 5.89
CA LYS A 30 0.18 -12.53 5.25
C LYS A 30 -0.55 -13.62 4.46
N LYS A 31 -1.85 -13.76 4.69
CA LYS A 31 -2.70 -14.78 4.06
C LYS A 31 -3.99 -14.13 3.58
N ALA A 32 -4.43 -14.53 2.39
CA ALA A 32 -5.77 -14.22 1.91
C ALA A 32 -6.82 -14.85 2.84
N MET A 33 -7.87 -14.08 3.13
CA MET A 33 -9.00 -14.52 3.95
C MET A 33 -9.86 -15.58 3.25
N TRP A 34 -9.84 -15.57 1.93
CA TRP A 34 -10.55 -16.53 1.10
C TRP A 34 -9.57 -17.25 0.16
N ARG A 35 -9.72 -18.56 0.06
CA ARG A 35 -8.90 -19.46 -0.75
C ARG A 35 -9.78 -20.58 -1.29
N ALA A 36 -9.42 -21.11 -2.46
CA ALA A 36 -10.06 -22.30 -2.99
C ALA A 36 -9.89 -23.50 -2.03
N THR A 37 -10.99 -24.20 -1.78
CA THR A 37 -11.10 -25.44 -1.01
C THR A 37 -11.21 -26.67 -1.91
N ILE A 38 -11.71 -26.49 -3.14
CA ILE A 38 -11.76 -27.54 -4.17
C ILE A 38 -11.07 -27.10 -5.45
N LYS A 39 -10.73 -28.09 -6.30
CA LYS A 39 -10.04 -27.83 -7.57
C LYS A 39 -10.90 -26.91 -8.44
N LEU A 40 -10.26 -25.85 -8.96
CA LEU A 40 -10.86 -24.86 -9.88
C LEU A 40 -11.99 -24.00 -9.25
N GLU A 41 -12.11 -23.94 -7.93
CA GLU A 41 -13.07 -23.04 -7.27
C GLU A 41 -12.76 -21.55 -7.48
N LEU A 42 -11.48 -21.22 -7.69
CA LEU A 42 -11.00 -19.85 -7.87
C LEU A 42 -9.92 -19.79 -8.95
N VAL A 43 -10.14 -18.93 -9.94
CA VAL A 43 -9.20 -18.64 -11.04
C VAL A 43 -8.75 -17.20 -10.93
N TYR A 44 -7.45 -17.00 -10.73
CA TYR A 44 -6.83 -15.68 -10.78
C TYR A 44 -6.33 -15.43 -12.19
N SER A 45 -6.83 -14.38 -12.83
CA SER A 45 -6.34 -13.89 -14.11
C SER A 45 -5.83 -12.48 -13.93
N ASP A 46 -4.68 -12.18 -14.53
CA ASP A 46 -4.12 -10.83 -14.56
C ASP A 46 -3.99 -10.38 -16.01
N ILE A 47 -4.14 -9.09 -16.24
CA ILE A 47 -3.98 -8.49 -17.55
C ILE A 47 -2.57 -7.94 -17.62
N CYS A 48 -1.76 -8.47 -18.53
CA CYS A 48 -0.48 -7.85 -18.82
C CYS A 48 -0.68 -6.52 -19.56
N GLY A 49 0.25 -5.58 -19.35
CA GLY A 49 0.26 -4.28 -20.02
C GLY A 49 0.32 -4.39 -21.55
N PRO A 50 0.50 -3.26 -22.27
CA PRO A 50 0.42 -3.22 -23.73
C PRO A 50 1.27 -4.32 -24.38
N ILE A 51 0.59 -5.31 -24.97
CA ILE A 51 1.25 -6.33 -25.77
C ILE A 51 1.49 -5.69 -27.13
N ASN A 52 2.71 -5.75 -27.65
CA ASN A 52 2.97 -5.34 -29.02
C ASN A 52 2.62 -6.54 -29.93
N PRO A 53 1.46 -6.56 -30.61
CA PRO A 53 1.06 -7.72 -31.37
C PRO A 53 1.97 -7.86 -32.59
N LYS A 54 2.65 -9.00 -32.75
CA LYS A 54 3.15 -9.39 -34.06
C LYS A 54 1.98 -9.97 -34.84
N SER A 55 1.32 -9.15 -35.66
CA SER A 55 0.46 -9.68 -36.72
C SER A 55 1.35 -10.46 -37.69
N LYS A 56 0.93 -11.66 -38.07
CA LYS A 56 1.51 -12.37 -39.21
C LYS A 56 0.89 -11.79 -40.48
N ALA A 57 1.73 -11.44 -41.44
CA ALA A 57 1.32 -11.27 -42.84
C ALA A 57 1.01 -12.64 -43.46
#